data_AF-A0A436SIT1-F1
#
_entry.id   AF-A0A436SIT1-F1
#
_cell.length_a   1.000
_cell.length_b   1.000
_cell.length_c   1.000
_cell.angle_alpha   90.00
_cell.angle_beta   90.00
_cell.angle_gamma   90.00
#
_symmetry.space_group_name_H-M   'P 1'
#
loop_
_entity.id
_entity.type
_entity.pdbx_description
1 polymer ?
#
loop_
_entity_poly.entity_id
_entity_poly.type
_entity_poly.pdbx_seq_one_letter_code
_entity_poly.pdbx_strand_id
1 'polypeptide(L)'
;MAGKRIVLDVLKGETVSPPPLWMMRQAGRYLPEYRKTRKRAGSFLDLCYDPDLAVEVTLQPIERFGFDASILFSDILVVPNALGRDVRFEEGRGPVLKPISAAEIAALNGDVFHVNLEPVYETVRRLRAKLPNETTLLGFCGAPWTVATYMIAGHGTPDQGPARLFAYREPEAFARLLKTLADHSAAYLIRQIEAGADAVQIFDSWSGVL
;
A
#
# COMPACT_ATOMS: atom_id res chain seq x y z
N MET A 1 -21.14 22.92 4.74
CA MET A 1 -21.71 21.76 4.02
C MET A 1 -20.55 20.84 3.68
N ALA A 2 -20.64 19.53 3.96
CA ALA A 2 -19.60 18.60 3.54
C ALA A 2 -19.53 18.60 2.01
N GLY A 3 -18.34 18.84 1.44
CA GLY A 3 -18.14 18.80 -0.01
C GLY A 3 -18.51 17.43 -0.57
N LYS A 4 -19.25 17.40 -1.68
CA LYS A 4 -19.63 16.15 -2.37
C LYS A 4 -18.36 15.50 -2.92
N ARG A 5 -18.14 14.21 -2.61
CA ARG A 5 -16.97 13.42 -3.06
C ARG A 5 -17.34 12.58 -4.26
N ILE A 6 -17.18 13.15 -5.46
CA ILE A 6 -17.70 12.55 -6.70
C ILE A 6 -17.09 11.18 -7.06
N VAL A 7 -15.87 10.88 -6.60
CA VAL A 7 -15.27 9.54 -6.76
C VAL A 7 -16.05 8.50 -5.97
N LEU A 8 -16.50 8.80 -4.75
CA LEU A 8 -17.32 7.86 -3.97
C LEU A 8 -18.67 7.60 -4.61
N ASP A 9 -19.28 8.61 -5.22
CA ASP A 9 -20.56 8.47 -5.89
C ASP A 9 -20.43 7.52 -7.09
N VAL A 10 -19.37 7.68 -7.90
CA VAL A 10 -19.07 6.75 -9.00
C VAL A 10 -18.79 5.34 -8.49
N LEU A 11 -18.06 5.18 -7.38
CA LEU A 11 -17.83 3.87 -6.76
C LEU A 11 -19.11 3.20 -6.23
N LYS A 12 -20.15 3.98 -5.93
CA LYS A 12 -21.50 3.47 -5.59
C LYS A 12 -22.38 3.18 -6.80
N GLY A 13 -21.87 3.41 -8.01
CA GLY A 13 -22.58 3.20 -9.27
C GLY A 13 -23.31 4.43 -9.81
N GLU A 14 -23.13 5.62 -9.22
CA GLU A 14 -23.69 6.84 -9.78
C GLU A 14 -22.92 7.29 -11.04
N THR A 15 -23.64 7.83 -12.01
CA THR A 15 -23.02 8.46 -13.19
C THR A 15 -22.82 9.96 -12.93
N VAL A 16 -21.58 10.44 -13.03
CA VAL A 16 -21.22 11.85 -12.84
C VAL A 16 -20.60 12.41 -14.13
N SER A 17 -20.88 13.67 -14.44
CA SER A 17 -20.31 14.40 -15.59
C SER A 17 -19.76 15.76 -15.15
N PRO A 18 -18.48 16.09 -15.43
CA PRO A 18 -17.47 15.20 -16.03
C PRO A 18 -17.12 14.01 -15.12
N PRO A 19 -16.59 12.89 -15.66
CA PRO A 19 -16.14 11.77 -14.83
C PRO A 19 -14.96 12.20 -13.94
N PRO A 20 -14.88 11.70 -12.70
CA PRO A 20 -13.77 12.03 -11.81
C PRO A 20 -12.45 11.42 -12.27
N LEU A 21 -11.35 12.08 -11.93
CA LEU A 21 -10.00 11.71 -12.33
C LEU A 21 -9.03 11.67 -11.14
N TRP A 22 -8.21 10.62 -11.11
CA TRP A 22 -6.98 10.53 -10.33
C TRP A 22 -5.99 9.62 -11.08
N MET A 23 -4.72 9.59 -10.65
CA MET A 23 -3.70 8.78 -11.33
C MET A 23 -2.97 7.86 -10.37
N MET A 24 -2.79 6.59 -10.76
CA MET A 24 -1.88 5.70 -10.05
C MET A 24 -0.46 6.28 -10.05
N ARG A 25 0.20 6.23 -8.89
CA ARG A 25 1.52 6.86 -8.66
C ARG A 25 1.53 8.38 -8.89
N GLN A 26 0.41 9.07 -8.64
CA GLN A 26 0.34 10.54 -8.70
C GLN A 26 1.34 11.24 -7.79
N ALA A 27 1.66 10.68 -6.61
CA ALA A 27 2.80 11.10 -5.80
C ALA A 27 4.02 10.27 -6.24
N GLY A 28 4.91 10.87 -7.02
CA GLY A 28 6.00 10.10 -7.61
C GLY A 28 7.09 10.90 -8.28
N ARG A 29 8.12 10.18 -8.74
CA ARG A 29 9.37 10.72 -9.28
C ARG A 29 9.18 11.69 -10.43
N TYR A 30 8.07 11.71 -11.15
CA TYR A 30 7.88 12.70 -12.23
C TYR A 30 7.79 14.14 -11.68
N LEU A 31 7.39 14.33 -10.42
CA LEU A 31 7.34 15.62 -9.74
C LEU A 31 8.73 16.02 -9.19
N PRO A 32 9.28 17.20 -9.55
CA PRO A 32 10.52 17.70 -8.96
C PRO A 32 10.46 17.86 -7.43
N GLU A 33 9.34 18.32 -6.89
CA GLU A 33 9.04 18.48 -5.47
C GLU A 33 9.08 17.13 -4.72
N TYR A 34 8.49 16.07 -5.28
CA TYR A 34 8.61 14.72 -4.75
C TYR A 34 10.07 14.28 -4.63
N ARG A 35 10.87 14.51 -5.68
CA ARG A 35 12.31 14.14 -5.66
C ARG A 35 13.06 14.87 -4.55
N LYS A 36 12.68 16.11 -4.19
CA LYS A 36 13.29 16.86 -3.09
C LYS A 36 12.93 16.25 -1.74
N THR A 37 11.65 15.94 -1.50
CA THR A 37 11.20 15.29 -0.26
C THR A 37 11.81 13.90 -0.10
N ARG A 38 11.86 13.13 -1.20
CA ARG A 38 12.47 11.80 -1.25
C ARG A 38 13.94 11.79 -0.78
N LYS A 39 14.71 12.83 -1.11
CA LYS A 39 16.11 12.97 -0.68
C LYS A 39 16.26 13.25 0.82
N ARG A 40 15.26 13.89 1.44
CA ARG A 40 15.24 14.17 2.89
C ARG A 40 14.95 12.92 3.73
N ALA A 41 14.18 11.98 3.18
CA ALA A 41 13.68 10.81 3.91
C ALA A 41 14.72 9.69 4.16
N GLY A 42 15.87 9.71 3.48
CA GLY A 42 16.83 8.59 3.55
C GLY A 42 16.40 7.40 2.70
N SER A 43 15.51 6.54 3.20
CA SER A 43 15.01 5.35 2.48
C SER A 43 13.53 5.43 2.11
N PHE A 44 13.05 4.50 1.28
CA PHE A 44 11.66 4.51 0.78
C PHE A 44 10.66 4.16 1.88
N LEU A 45 11.01 3.18 2.70
CA LEU A 45 10.21 2.84 3.86
C LEU A 45 10.22 3.96 4.89
N ASP A 46 11.36 4.64 5.11
CA ASP A 46 11.39 5.80 6.03
C ASP A 46 10.42 6.88 5.57
N LEU A 47 10.33 7.13 4.25
CA LEU A 47 9.33 8.06 3.71
C LEU A 47 7.89 7.57 3.94
N CYS A 48 7.63 6.26 3.91
CA CYS A 48 6.30 5.71 4.20
C CYS A 48 5.95 5.76 5.70
N TYR A 49 6.96 5.71 6.58
CA TYR A 49 6.80 5.69 8.04
C TYR A 49 6.99 7.05 8.72
N ASP A 50 7.36 8.09 7.98
CA ASP A 50 7.39 9.47 8.45
C ASP A 50 6.07 10.18 8.05
N PRO A 51 5.14 10.42 8.99
CA PRO A 51 3.85 11.01 8.65
C PRO A 51 3.95 12.42 8.07
N ASP A 52 4.96 13.21 8.45
CA ASP A 52 5.11 14.56 7.92
C ASP A 52 5.53 14.52 6.45
N LEU A 53 6.50 13.68 6.12
CA LEU A 53 6.96 13.51 4.75
C LEU A 53 5.92 12.78 3.87
N ALA A 54 5.25 11.77 4.40
CA ALA A 54 4.19 11.04 3.69
C ALA A 54 2.99 11.94 3.37
N VAL A 55 2.57 12.79 4.33
CA VAL A 55 1.55 13.82 4.08
C VAL A 55 2.02 14.80 3.01
N GLU A 56 3.26 15.31 3.13
CA GLU A 56 3.84 16.26 2.16
C GLU A 56 3.77 15.71 0.73
N VAL A 57 4.27 14.50 0.49
CA VAL A 57 4.27 13.93 -0.88
C VAL A 57 2.89 13.55 -1.40
N THR A 58 1.95 13.18 -0.51
CA THR A 58 0.59 12.83 -0.91
C THR A 58 -0.21 14.06 -1.35
N LEU A 59 0.04 15.23 -0.75
CA LEU A 59 -0.65 16.49 -1.09
C LEU A 59 -0.13 17.14 -2.38
N GLN A 60 1.15 16.97 -2.72
CA GLN A 60 1.77 17.55 -3.92
C GLN A 60 0.94 17.44 -5.21
N PRO A 61 0.44 16.26 -5.64
CA PRO A 61 -0.38 16.16 -6.85
C PRO A 61 -1.75 16.83 -6.71
N ILE A 62 -2.32 16.90 -5.50
CA ILE A 62 -3.61 17.57 -5.27
C ILE A 62 -3.45 19.08 -5.42
N GLU A 63 -2.40 19.65 -4.83
CA GLU A 63 -2.08 21.08 -4.94
C GLU A 63 -1.76 21.49 -6.38
N ARG A 64 -1.16 20.59 -7.16
CA ARG A 64 -0.72 20.89 -8.53
C ARG A 64 -1.79 20.70 -9.59
N PHE A 65 -2.66 19.70 -9.43
CA PHE A 65 -3.58 19.26 -10.49
C PHE A 65 -5.04 19.24 -10.07
N GLY A 66 -5.36 19.32 -8.77
CA GLY A 66 -6.73 19.29 -8.27
C GLY A 66 -7.47 17.99 -8.56
N PHE A 67 -6.80 16.82 -8.48
CA PHE A 67 -7.43 15.52 -8.68
C PHE A 67 -8.61 15.29 -7.71
N ASP A 68 -9.62 14.55 -8.18
CA ASP A 68 -10.83 14.25 -7.40
C ASP A 68 -10.59 13.21 -6.29
N ALA A 69 -9.49 12.46 -6.39
CA ALA A 69 -9.00 11.60 -5.33
C ALA A 69 -7.50 11.81 -5.05
N SER A 70 -7.18 11.69 -3.77
CA SER A 70 -5.83 11.46 -3.29
C SER A 70 -5.68 10.02 -2.83
N ILE A 71 -4.53 9.41 -3.09
CA ILE A 71 -4.20 8.08 -2.58
C ILE A 71 -3.06 8.21 -1.57
N LEU A 72 -3.21 7.55 -0.42
CA LEU A 72 -2.16 7.46 0.60
C LEU A 72 -0.81 7.13 -0.03
N PHE A 73 0.23 7.90 0.28
CA PHE A 73 1.59 7.48 -0.02
C PHE A 73 2.05 6.41 0.98
N SER A 74 2.14 5.18 0.50
CA SER A 74 2.62 4.01 1.26
C SER A 74 3.18 2.97 0.26
N ASP A 75 3.38 1.73 0.70
CA ASP A 75 3.77 0.61 -0.16
C ASP A 75 3.02 -0.68 0.22
N ILE A 76 2.83 -1.58 -0.74
CA ILE A 76 2.20 -2.89 -0.46
C ILE A 76 3.05 -3.75 0.49
N LEU A 77 4.36 -3.49 0.57
CA LEU A 77 5.30 -4.23 1.39
C LEU A 77 5.40 -3.72 2.84
N VAL A 78 4.61 -2.71 3.24
CA VAL A 78 4.48 -2.36 4.66
C VAL A 78 3.82 -3.49 5.46
N VAL A 79 2.94 -4.29 4.84
CA VAL A 79 2.31 -5.46 5.46
C VAL A 79 3.33 -6.54 5.86
N PRO A 80 4.17 -7.08 4.94
CA PRO A 80 5.21 -8.02 5.33
C PRO A 80 6.25 -7.40 6.28
N ASN A 81 6.55 -6.11 6.14
CA ASN A 81 7.44 -5.44 7.09
C ASN A 81 6.86 -5.39 8.51
N ALA A 82 5.58 -5.04 8.65
CA ALA A 82 4.87 -5.03 9.92
C ALA A 82 4.72 -6.44 10.53
N LEU A 83 4.74 -7.49 9.71
CA LEU A 83 4.85 -8.91 10.11
C LEU A 83 6.29 -9.33 10.46
N GLY A 84 7.22 -8.39 10.61
CA GLY A 84 8.60 -8.64 11.04
C GLY A 84 9.54 -9.10 9.93
N ARG A 85 9.18 -8.94 8.64
CA ARG A 85 10.11 -9.20 7.54
C ARG A 85 11.04 -8.02 7.30
N ASP A 86 12.32 -8.31 7.06
CA ASP A 86 13.30 -7.33 6.59
C ASP A 86 12.98 -6.96 5.14
N VAL A 87 12.39 -5.79 4.94
CA VAL A 87 12.07 -5.21 3.63
C VAL A 87 13.00 -4.05 3.39
N ARG A 88 13.69 -4.06 2.25
CA ARG A 88 14.60 -2.99 1.83
C ARG A 88 14.30 -2.57 0.40
N PHE A 89 14.54 -1.32 0.08
CA PHE A 89 14.41 -0.80 -1.28
C PHE A 89 15.78 -0.38 -1.78
N GLU A 90 16.31 -1.14 -2.73
CA GLU A 90 17.61 -0.88 -3.35
C GLU A 90 17.43 -0.04 -4.62
N GLU A 91 18.25 1.00 -4.76
CA GLU A 91 18.20 1.88 -5.94
C GLU A 91 18.52 1.08 -7.20
N GLY A 92 17.67 1.23 -8.23
CA GLY A 92 17.81 0.50 -9.51
C GLY A 92 17.35 -0.97 -9.50
N ARG A 93 17.12 -1.57 -8.33
CA ARG A 93 16.72 -2.99 -8.21
C ARG A 93 15.28 -3.18 -7.73
N GLY A 94 14.77 -2.25 -6.91
CA GLY A 94 13.43 -2.34 -6.34
C GLY A 94 13.41 -3.00 -4.96
N PRO A 95 12.27 -3.57 -4.53
CA PRO A 95 12.16 -4.17 -3.21
C PRO A 95 12.93 -5.48 -3.10
N VAL A 96 13.60 -5.66 -1.97
CA VAL A 96 14.39 -6.83 -1.60
C VAL A 96 13.97 -7.29 -0.20
N LEU A 97 13.72 -8.58 -0.07
CA LEU A 97 13.41 -9.28 1.17
C LEU A 97 14.24 -10.55 1.26
N LYS A 98 14.48 -11.03 2.48
CA LYS A 98 14.90 -12.42 2.67
C LYS A 98 13.75 -13.36 2.23
N PRO A 99 13.97 -14.31 1.31
CA PRO A 99 13.00 -15.36 0.99
C PRO A 99 12.48 -16.05 2.25
N ILE A 100 11.17 -16.26 2.34
CA ILE A 100 10.53 -16.92 3.48
C ILE A 100 10.43 -18.44 3.26
N SER A 101 10.76 -19.21 4.29
CA SER A 101 10.59 -20.67 4.33
C SER A 101 9.26 -21.11 4.94
N ALA A 102 8.85 -22.36 4.72
CA ALA A 102 7.66 -22.94 5.35
C ALA A 102 7.68 -22.85 6.90
N ALA A 103 8.85 -23.07 7.50
CA ALA A 103 9.04 -22.94 8.95
C ALA A 103 8.88 -21.48 9.42
N GLU A 104 9.42 -20.51 8.69
CA GLU A 104 9.23 -19.09 9.01
C GLU A 104 7.78 -18.63 8.83
N ILE A 105 7.04 -19.16 7.84
CA ILE A 105 5.60 -18.88 7.68
C ILE A 105 4.83 -19.33 8.92
N ALA A 106 5.14 -20.51 9.46
CA ALA A 106 4.49 -21.02 10.68
C ALA A 106 4.79 -20.17 11.92
N ALA A 107 5.92 -19.45 11.91
CA ALA A 107 6.37 -18.59 13.01
C ALA A 107 6.00 -17.10 12.85
N LEU A 108 5.31 -16.70 11.77
CA LEU A 108 4.88 -15.32 11.58
C LEU A 108 3.97 -14.87 12.73
N ASN A 109 4.34 -13.78 13.39
CA ASN A 109 3.60 -13.18 14.49
C ASN A 109 3.17 -11.75 14.12
N GLY A 110 1.89 -11.44 14.33
CA GLY A 110 1.27 -10.14 14.11
C GLY A 110 1.06 -9.29 15.36
N ASP A 111 1.57 -9.68 16.53
CA ASP A 111 1.28 -8.99 17.81
C ASP A 111 1.59 -7.49 17.79
N VAL A 112 2.68 -7.10 17.10
CA VAL A 112 3.10 -5.69 16.94
C VAL A 112 2.70 -5.10 15.59
N PHE A 113 1.89 -5.79 14.79
CA PHE A 113 1.55 -5.42 13.42
C PHE A 113 0.95 -4.00 13.34
N HIS A 114 -0.07 -3.71 14.15
CA HIS A 114 -0.68 -2.39 14.17
C HIS A 114 0.19 -1.32 14.84
N VAL A 115 1.04 -1.71 15.81
CA VAL A 115 1.99 -0.78 16.44
C VAL A 115 2.99 -0.27 15.39
N ASN A 116 3.50 -1.18 14.55
CA ASN A 116 4.42 -0.85 13.46
C ASN A 116 3.76 0.00 12.36
N LEU A 117 2.44 -0.15 12.16
CA LEU A 117 1.68 0.59 11.15
C LEU A 117 1.04 1.88 11.65
N GLU A 118 1.19 2.21 12.94
CA GLU A 118 0.63 3.44 13.51
C GLU A 118 1.05 4.72 12.77
N PRO A 119 2.30 4.88 12.30
CA PRO A 119 2.67 6.05 11.49
C PRO A 119 1.87 6.16 10.19
N VAL A 120 1.47 5.03 9.59
CA VAL A 120 0.65 5.02 8.39
C VAL A 120 -0.78 5.46 8.71
N TYR A 121 -1.36 5.00 9.82
CA TYR A 121 -2.68 5.46 10.27
C TYR A 121 -2.68 6.95 10.63
N GLU A 122 -1.60 7.44 11.24
CA GLU A 122 -1.41 8.86 11.51
C GLU A 122 -1.35 9.69 10.23
N THR A 123 -0.66 9.19 9.21
CA THR A 123 -0.65 9.81 7.87
C THR A 123 -2.06 9.95 7.31
N VAL A 124 -2.87 8.89 7.40
CA VAL A 124 -4.28 8.92 6.93
C VAL A 124 -5.10 9.96 7.69
N ARG A 125 -5.01 10.01 9.03
CA ARG A 125 -5.71 11.02 9.85
C ARG A 125 -5.32 12.45 9.45
N ARG A 126 -4.02 12.72 9.32
CA ARG A 126 -3.50 14.04 8.91
C ARG A 126 -3.94 14.42 7.51
N LEU A 127 -3.92 13.48 6.57
CA LEU A 127 -4.39 13.70 5.20
C LEU A 127 -5.86 14.05 5.18
N ARG A 128 -6.70 13.30 5.90
CA ARG A 128 -8.13 13.56 5.91
C ARG A 128 -8.46 14.96 6.45
N ALA A 129 -7.70 15.44 7.44
CA ALA A 129 -7.83 16.79 7.98
C ALA A 129 -7.32 17.91 7.05
N LYS A 130 -6.34 17.62 6.19
CA LYS A 130 -5.70 18.62 5.31
C LYS A 130 -6.28 18.67 3.90
N LEU A 131 -6.79 17.55 3.39
CA LEU A 131 -7.37 17.46 2.05
C LEU A 131 -8.67 18.27 1.95
N PRO A 132 -8.94 18.90 0.78
CA PRO A 132 -10.25 19.47 0.50
C PRO A 132 -11.36 18.44 0.78
N ASN A 133 -12.51 18.92 1.26
CA ASN A 133 -13.60 18.04 1.70
C ASN A 133 -14.14 17.18 0.55
N GLU A 134 -14.15 17.74 -0.64
CA GLU A 134 -14.54 17.14 -1.92
C GLU A 134 -13.54 16.12 -2.47
N THR A 135 -12.27 16.16 -2.03
CA THR A 135 -11.26 15.18 -2.47
C THR A 135 -11.42 13.89 -1.69
N THR A 136 -11.62 12.78 -2.41
CA THR A 136 -11.71 11.43 -1.82
C THR A 136 -10.33 10.94 -1.40
N LEU A 137 -10.18 10.44 -0.18
CA LEU A 137 -8.93 9.82 0.28
C LEU A 137 -9.01 8.30 0.10
N LEU A 138 -8.13 7.75 -0.73
CA LEU A 138 -8.00 6.32 -0.97
C LEU A 138 -6.90 5.73 -0.07
N GLY A 139 -7.27 4.71 0.71
CA GLY A 139 -6.34 3.78 1.34
C GLY A 139 -6.03 2.61 0.41
N PHE A 140 -5.01 1.80 0.73
CA PHE A 140 -4.73 0.60 -0.06
C PHE A 140 -3.89 -0.46 0.65
N CYS A 141 -3.83 -1.65 0.04
CA CYS A 141 -2.85 -2.70 0.34
C CYS A 141 -2.54 -3.55 -0.91
N GLY A 142 -1.56 -4.44 -0.80
CA GLY A 142 -1.35 -5.49 -1.81
C GLY A 142 -2.30 -6.66 -1.59
N ALA A 143 -2.66 -7.36 -2.68
CA ALA A 143 -3.40 -8.61 -2.57
C ALA A 143 -2.53 -9.72 -1.96
N PRO A 144 -3.12 -10.70 -1.24
CA PRO A 144 -2.37 -11.78 -0.61
C PRO A 144 -1.44 -12.54 -1.57
N TRP A 145 -1.91 -12.85 -2.78
CA TRP A 145 -1.08 -13.48 -3.81
C TRP A 145 0.13 -12.62 -4.16
N THR A 146 -0.10 -11.39 -4.61
CA THR A 146 0.96 -10.45 -4.98
C THR A 146 1.97 -10.24 -3.86
N VAL A 147 1.56 -10.13 -2.59
CA VAL A 147 2.49 -9.96 -1.46
C VAL A 147 3.25 -11.26 -1.16
N ALA A 148 2.59 -12.42 -1.24
CA ALA A 148 3.24 -13.71 -1.05
C ALA A 148 4.35 -13.95 -2.07
N THR A 149 4.19 -13.51 -3.33
CA THR A 149 5.25 -13.71 -4.33
C THR A 149 6.54 -12.98 -3.97
N TYR A 150 6.45 -11.74 -3.46
CA TYR A 150 7.60 -11.01 -2.93
C TYR A 150 8.20 -11.69 -1.70
N MET A 151 7.39 -12.19 -0.78
CA MET A 151 7.89 -12.88 0.42
C MET A 151 8.62 -14.18 0.09
N ILE A 152 8.12 -14.96 -0.88
CA ILE A 152 8.70 -16.25 -1.28
C ILE A 152 9.96 -16.06 -2.13
N ALA A 153 9.91 -15.19 -3.13
CA ALA A 153 11.06 -14.97 -4.02
C ALA A 153 12.10 -14.01 -3.45
N GLY A 154 11.73 -13.20 -2.45
CA GLY A 154 12.56 -12.12 -1.91
C GLY A 154 12.62 -10.87 -2.80
N HIS A 155 12.00 -10.89 -3.97
CA HIS A 155 11.94 -9.80 -4.94
C HIS A 155 10.88 -10.12 -6.00
N GLY A 156 10.52 -9.16 -6.85
CA GLY A 156 9.63 -9.44 -7.98
C GLY A 156 10.37 -10.23 -9.06
N THR A 157 9.76 -11.31 -9.57
CA THR A 157 10.22 -12.00 -10.79
C THR A 157 9.26 -11.73 -11.96
N PRO A 158 9.61 -11.97 -13.23
CA PRO A 158 8.67 -11.74 -14.34
C PRO A 158 7.46 -12.68 -14.34
N ASP A 159 7.64 -13.90 -13.87
CA ASP A 159 6.67 -15.01 -14.01
C ASP A 159 6.14 -15.54 -12.67
N GLN A 160 6.59 -14.96 -11.54
CA GLN A 160 6.37 -15.47 -10.18
C GLN A 160 6.65 -16.98 -10.03
N GLY A 161 7.58 -17.54 -10.82
CA GLY A 161 7.93 -18.96 -10.83
C GLY A 161 8.23 -19.54 -9.45
N PRO A 162 9.03 -18.87 -8.58
CA PRO A 162 9.30 -19.34 -7.23
C PRO A 162 8.03 -19.52 -6.38
N ALA A 163 7.09 -18.58 -6.46
CA ALA A 163 5.85 -18.63 -5.69
C ALA A 163 4.93 -19.76 -6.15
N ARG A 164 4.80 -19.95 -7.46
CA ARG A 164 4.04 -21.08 -8.03
C ARG A 164 4.66 -22.42 -7.64
N LEU A 165 5.98 -22.56 -7.76
CA LEU A 165 6.68 -23.78 -7.36
C LEU A 165 6.54 -24.07 -5.86
N PHE A 166 6.60 -23.03 -5.02
CA PHE A 166 6.34 -23.15 -3.59
C PHE A 166 4.91 -23.63 -3.32
N ALA A 167 3.91 -23.07 -4.00
CA ALA A 167 2.51 -23.49 -3.87
C ALA A 167 2.29 -24.98 -4.22
N TYR A 168 3.01 -25.50 -5.23
CA TYR A 168 2.95 -26.92 -5.59
C TYR A 168 3.69 -27.85 -4.62
N ARG A 169 4.81 -27.39 -4.04
CA ARG A 169 5.65 -28.21 -3.15
C ARG A 169 5.19 -28.18 -1.70
N GLU A 170 4.69 -27.04 -1.24
CA GLU A 170 4.36 -26.74 0.15
C GLU A 170 2.93 -26.18 0.27
N PRO A 171 1.89 -26.90 -0.20
CA PRO A 171 0.53 -26.36 -0.35
C PRO A 171 -0.08 -25.88 0.98
N GLU A 172 0.20 -26.57 2.09
CA GLU A 172 -0.30 -26.19 3.41
C GLU A 172 0.36 -24.90 3.92
N ALA A 173 1.68 -24.78 3.77
CA ALA A 173 2.40 -23.57 4.17
C ALA A 173 1.99 -22.38 3.28
N PHE A 174 1.78 -22.62 2.00
CA PHE A 174 1.31 -21.60 1.06
C PHE A 174 -0.10 -21.11 1.40
N ALA A 175 -1.04 -22.02 1.66
CA ALA A 175 -2.39 -21.67 2.10
C ALA A 175 -2.37 -20.90 3.43
N ARG A 176 -1.51 -21.29 4.38
CA ARG A 176 -1.30 -20.57 5.63
C ARG A 176 -0.81 -19.15 5.39
N LEU A 177 0.19 -18.97 4.52
CA LEU A 177 0.71 -17.65 4.18
C LEU A 177 -0.37 -16.74 3.58
N LEU A 178 -1.15 -17.25 2.61
CA LEU A 178 -2.25 -16.49 2.01
C LEU A 178 -3.30 -16.10 3.04
N LYS A 179 -3.66 -17.01 3.94
CA LYS A 179 -4.62 -16.73 5.03
C LYS A 179 -4.09 -15.63 5.96
N THR A 180 -2.84 -15.76 6.43
CA THR A 180 -2.21 -14.75 7.29
C THR A 180 -2.20 -13.38 6.62
N LEU A 181 -1.82 -13.31 5.34
CA LEU A 181 -1.81 -12.06 4.57
C LEU A 181 -3.20 -11.49 4.36
N ALA A 182 -4.21 -12.32 4.07
CA ALA A 182 -5.60 -11.89 3.94
C ALA A 182 -6.13 -11.27 5.25
N ASP A 183 -5.95 -11.97 6.38
CA ASP A 183 -6.44 -11.51 7.69
C ASP A 183 -5.81 -10.16 8.08
N HIS A 184 -4.48 -10.03 7.93
CA HIS A 184 -3.76 -8.80 8.28
C HIS A 184 -4.03 -7.67 7.30
N SER A 185 -4.19 -7.96 6.00
CA SER A 185 -4.54 -6.95 5.01
C SER A 185 -5.94 -6.41 5.25
N ALA A 186 -6.91 -7.28 5.57
CA ALA A 186 -8.26 -6.85 5.94
C ALA A 186 -8.24 -5.94 7.17
N ALA A 187 -7.57 -6.36 8.25
CA ALA A 187 -7.43 -5.55 9.46
C ALA A 187 -6.73 -4.20 9.19
N TYR A 188 -5.69 -4.20 8.33
CA TYR A 188 -4.99 -2.98 7.92
C TYR A 188 -5.90 -2.02 7.14
N LEU A 189 -6.68 -2.51 6.18
CA LEU A 189 -7.62 -1.70 5.41
C LEU A 189 -8.75 -1.14 6.27
N ILE A 190 -9.30 -1.94 7.20
CA ILE A 190 -10.32 -1.47 8.16
C ILE A 190 -9.77 -0.30 8.98
N ARG A 191 -8.55 -0.42 9.51
CA ARG A 191 -7.91 0.67 10.28
C ARG A 191 -7.62 1.91 9.44
N GLN A 192 -7.33 1.77 8.14
CA GLN A 192 -7.21 2.93 7.24
C GLN A 192 -8.56 3.64 7.08
N ILE A 193 -9.67 2.90 6.96
CA ILE A 193 -11.02 3.47 6.90
C ILE A 193 -11.34 4.20 8.21
N GLU A 194 -11.10 3.56 9.36
CA GLU A 194 -11.30 4.16 10.70
C GLU A 194 -10.45 5.43 10.88
N ALA A 195 -9.24 5.46 10.33
CA ALA A 195 -8.35 6.61 10.36
C ALA A 195 -8.78 7.76 9.42
N GLY A 196 -9.70 7.52 8.48
CA GLY A 196 -10.28 8.55 7.62
C GLY A 196 -10.13 8.32 6.11
N ALA A 197 -9.71 7.14 5.66
CA ALA A 197 -9.83 6.78 4.26
C ALA A 197 -11.32 6.62 3.88
N ASP A 198 -11.70 7.18 2.74
CA ASP A 198 -13.07 7.17 2.24
C ASP A 198 -13.39 5.90 1.44
N ALA A 199 -12.38 5.33 0.77
CA ALA A 199 -12.44 4.06 0.07
C ALA A 199 -11.07 3.38 0.10
N VAL A 200 -11.03 2.09 -0.22
CA VAL A 200 -9.79 1.30 -0.22
C VAL A 200 -9.61 0.52 -1.52
N GLN A 201 -8.36 0.37 -1.95
CA GLN A 201 -7.99 -0.40 -3.14
C GLN A 201 -7.06 -1.57 -2.78
N ILE A 202 -7.29 -2.73 -3.41
CA ILE A 202 -6.41 -3.90 -3.30
C ILE A 202 -5.66 -4.05 -4.63
N PHE A 203 -4.33 -4.06 -4.56
CA PHE A 203 -3.47 -4.23 -5.74
C PHE A 203 -3.06 -5.69 -5.92
N ASP A 204 -3.69 -6.39 -6.86
CA ASP A 204 -3.27 -7.72 -7.29
C ASP A 204 -2.44 -7.68 -8.59
N SER A 205 -1.27 -7.04 -8.50
CA SER A 205 -0.40 -6.75 -9.63
C SER A 205 0.13 -8.00 -10.35
N TRP A 206 0.17 -9.15 -9.68
CA TRP A 206 0.64 -10.41 -10.24
C TRP A 206 -0.47 -11.43 -10.53
N SER A 207 -1.74 -11.01 -10.54
CA SER A 207 -2.87 -11.90 -10.83
C SER A 207 -2.84 -12.53 -12.23
N GLY A 208 -2.23 -11.86 -13.21
CA GLY A 208 -2.18 -12.34 -14.61
C GLY A 208 -1.32 -13.59 -14.85
N VAL A 209 -0.64 -14.12 -13.82
CA VAL A 209 0.16 -15.35 -13.91
C VAL A 209 -0.42 -16.54 -13.13
N LEU A 210 -1.63 -16.36 -12.57
CA LEU A 210 -2.42 -17.42 -11.92
C LEU A 210 -3.01 -18.40 -12.95
#